data_AF-A0A2G2A8K2-F1
#
_entry.id   AF-A0A2G2A8K2-F1
#
_cell.length_a   1.000
_cell.length_b   1.000
_cell.length_c   1.000
_cell.angle_alpha   90.00
_cell.angle_beta   90.00
_cell.angle_gamma   90.00
#
_symmetry.space_group_name_H-M   'P 1'
#
loop_
_entity.id
_entity.type
_entity.pdbx_description
1 polymer ?
#
loop_
_entity_poly.entity_id
_entity_poly.type
_entity_poly.pdbx_seq_one_letter_code
_entity_poly.pdbx_strand_id
1 'polypeptide(L)'
;MQYILAGLIRFVMSGPLALFAGAAAVLALGYFLQIAENDRELRKAAALAAGPPAVVDIEDYDRASHRTDMGEVNLRAQLDFSMDYQLTLEGSSSTDRALMVPLLEVETGEPVGIALFTTRNFQFEDMEPMALLAKSQGFGEVGPILNLNGETGTL
;
A
#
# COMPACT_ATOMS: atom_id res chain seq x y z
N MET A 1 18.26 -22.01 -24.41
CA MET A 1 16.96 -22.66 -24.72
C MET A 1 17.11 -24.14 -25.10
N GLN A 2 17.89 -24.49 -26.13
CA GLN A 2 18.02 -25.88 -26.64
C GLN A 2 18.56 -26.89 -25.60
N TYR A 3 19.51 -26.50 -24.75
CA TYR A 3 20.06 -27.38 -23.71
C TYR A 3 19.09 -27.70 -22.57
N ILE A 4 18.18 -26.77 -22.24
CA ILE A 4 17.17 -26.95 -21.20
C ILE A 4 16.14 -27.98 -21.67
N LEU A 5 15.71 -27.86 -22.93
CA LEU A 5 14.73 -28.76 -23.55
C LEU A 5 15.28 -30.19 -23.66
N ALA A 6 16.55 -30.35 -24.08
CA ALA A 6 17.20 -31.65 -24.20
C ALA A 6 17.39 -32.35 -22.83
N GLY A 7 17.71 -31.59 -21.77
CA GLY A 7 17.80 -32.11 -20.40
C GLY A 7 16.46 -32.60 -19.86
N LEU A 8 15.39 -31.86 -20.13
CA LEU A 8 14.04 -32.18 -19.67
C LEU A 8 13.49 -33.46 -20.32
N ILE A 9 13.73 -33.65 -21.62
CA ILE A 9 13.37 -34.88 -22.34
C ILE A 9 14.12 -36.09 -21.77
N ARG A 10 15.42 -35.96 -21.50
CA ARG A 10 16.24 -37.05 -20.95
C ARG A 10 15.82 -37.42 -19.52
N PHE A 11 15.39 -36.45 -18.72
CA PHE A 11 14.86 -36.66 -17.38
C PHE A 11 13.51 -37.41 -17.42
N VAL A 12 12.59 -37.02 -18.31
CA VAL A 12 11.31 -37.74 -18.48
C VAL A 12 11.53 -39.18 -18.96
N MET A 13 12.54 -39.41 -19.80
CA MET A 13 12.87 -40.75 -20.31
C MET A 13 13.69 -41.62 -19.34
N SER A 14 14.18 -41.09 -18.21
CA SER A 14 14.94 -41.86 -17.21
C SER A 14 14.12 -42.79 -16.31
N GLY A 15 12.85 -43.01 -16.66
CA GLY A 15 11.97 -43.96 -15.99
C GLY A 15 11.23 -43.40 -14.76
N PRO A 16 10.48 -44.24 -14.05
CA PRO A 16 9.51 -43.81 -13.03
C PRO A 16 10.13 -43.03 -11.86
N LEU A 17 11.39 -43.29 -11.50
CA LEU A 17 12.08 -42.59 -10.41
C LEU A 17 12.28 -41.10 -10.69
N ALA A 18 12.54 -40.70 -11.94
CA ALA A 18 12.69 -39.30 -12.30
C ALA A 18 11.35 -38.56 -12.26
N LEU A 19 10.26 -39.23 -12.65
CA LEU A 19 8.91 -38.68 -12.49
C LEU A 19 8.56 -38.48 -11.00
N PHE A 20 8.91 -39.44 -10.13
CA PHE A 20 8.74 -39.29 -8.69
C PHE A 20 9.56 -38.12 -8.12
N ALA A 21 10.82 -37.98 -8.52
CA ALA A 21 11.67 -36.87 -8.09
C ALA A 21 11.11 -35.51 -8.56
N GLY A 22 10.62 -35.44 -9.81
CA GLY A 22 9.96 -34.24 -10.34
C GLY A 22 8.68 -33.89 -9.58
N ALA A 23 7.82 -34.88 -9.32
CA ALA A 23 6.58 -34.68 -8.56
C ALA A 23 6.87 -34.22 -7.13
N ALA A 24 7.85 -34.82 -6.45
CA ALA A 24 8.27 -34.40 -5.12
C ALA A 24 8.79 -32.95 -5.10
N ALA A 25 9.58 -32.55 -6.12
CA ALA A 25 10.06 -31.18 -6.24
C ALA A 25 8.93 -30.17 -6.45
N VAL A 26 7.94 -30.50 -7.29
CA VAL A 26 6.75 -29.65 -7.50
C VAL A 26 5.93 -29.52 -6.22
N LEU A 27 5.71 -30.62 -5.50
CA LEU A 27 5.00 -30.60 -4.21
C LEU A 27 5.75 -29.77 -3.16
N ALA A 28 7.07 -29.92 -3.06
CA ALA A 28 7.89 -29.14 -2.13
C ALA A 28 7.84 -27.64 -2.46
N LEU A 29 7.92 -27.28 -3.75
CA LEU A 29 7.81 -25.89 -4.19
C LEU A 29 6.40 -25.34 -3.90
N GLY A 30 5.36 -26.11 -4.18
CA GLY A 30 3.98 -25.72 -3.89
C GLY A 30 3.75 -25.50 -2.38
N TYR A 31 4.26 -26.41 -1.54
CA TYR A 31 4.19 -26.27 -0.09
C TYR A 31 4.95 -25.05 0.43
N PHE A 32 6.15 -24.79 -0.10
CA PHE A 32 6.93 -23.61 0.24
C PHE A 32 6.18 -22.30 -0.11
N LEU A 33 5.60 -22.23 -1.32
CA LEU A 33 4.79 -21.09 -1.74
C LEU A 33 3.53 -20.94 -0.87
N GLN A 34 2.88 -22.04 -0.49
CA GLN A 34 1.71 -22.01 0.37
C GLN A 34 2.03 -21.48 1.77
N ILE A 35 3.16 -21.87 2.38
CA ILE A 35 3.58 -21.32 3.67
C ILE A 35 3.84 -19.82 3.54
N ALA A 36 4.54 -19.40 2.49
CA ALA A 36 4.85 -18.00 2.27
C ALA A 36 3.58 -17.15 2.18
N GLU A 37 2.50 -17.66 1.56
CA GLU A 37 1.22 -16.95 1.54
C GLU A 37 0.44 -17.04 2.84
N ASN A 38 0.44 -18.19 3.53
CA ASN A 38 -0.18 -18.31 4.85
C ASN A 38 0.44 -17.31 5.84
N ASP A 39 1.76 -17.09 5.80
CA ASP A 39 2.42 -16.10 6.66
C ASP A 39 1.99 -14.65 6.35
N ARG A 40 1.64 -14.34 5.10
CA ARG A 40 1.07 -13.03 4.74
C ARG A 40 -0.37 -12.91 5.22
N GLU A 41 -1.17 -13.96 5.09
CA GLU A 41 -2.55 -13.98 5.59
C GLU A 41 -2.60 -13.87 7.11
N LEU A 42 -1.73 -14.59 7.83
CA LEU A 42 -1.61 -14.49 9.29
C LEU A 42 -1.25 -13.08 9.74
N ARG A 43 -0.32 -12.42 9.04
CA ARG A 43 0.03 -11.02 9.31
C ARG A 43 -1.15 -10.08 9.08
N LYS A 44 -1.91 -10.25 7.99
CA LYS A 44 -3.13 -9.47 7.73
C LYS A 44 -4.20 -9.71 8.79
N ALA A 45 -4.42 -10.97 9.18
CA ALA A 45 -5.37 -11.33 10.22
C ALA A 45 -4.96 -10.73 11.58
N ALA A 46 -3.67 -10.73 11.91
CA ALA A 46 -3.14 -10.09 13.11
C ALA A 46 -3.35 -8.57 13.08
N ALA A 47 -3.11 -7.91 11.93
CA ALA A 47 -3.37 -6.48 11.77
C ALA A 47 -4.86 -6.12 11.92
N LEU A 48 -5.76 -6.92 11.31
CA LEU A 48 -7.20 -6.75 11.47
C LEU A 48 -7.66 -6.96 12.91
N ALA A 49 -7.04 -7.89 13.64
CA ALA A 49 -7.34 -8.16 15.05
C ALA A 49 -6.80 -7.06 15.98
N ALA A 50 -5.68 -6.43 15.64
CA ALA A 50 -5.11 -5.31 16.40
C ALA A 50 -5.98 -4.04 16.31
N GLY A 51 -6.82 -3.94 15.26
CA GLY A 51 -7.69 -2.80 15.03
C GLY A 51 -6.96 -1.63 14.34
N PRO A 52 -7.70 -0.54 14.04
CA PRO A 52 -7.13 0.61 13.35
C PRO A 52 -6.04 1.29 14.21
N PRO A 53 -4.95 1.78 13.61
CA PRO A 53 -3.92 2.51 14.35
C PRO A 53 -4.51 3.75 15.02
N ALA A 54 -3.92 4.11 16.16
CA ALA A 54 -4.28 5.31 16.90
C ALA A 54 -4.13 6.55 16.00
N VAL A 55 -5.08 7.47 16.11
CA VAL A 55 -5.03 8.76 15.41
C VAL A 55 -3.96 9.61 16.10
N VAL A 56 -2.99 10.09 15.34
CA VAL A 56 -1.93 10.99 15.80
C VAL A 56 -2.03 12.30 15.03
N ASP A 57 -1.91 13.44 15.70
CA ASP A 57 -1.86 14.73 15.02
C ASP A 57 -0.55 14.85 14.20
N ILE A 58 -0.61 15.45 13.01
CA ILE A 58 0.49 15.49 12.04
C ILE A 58 1.77 16.16 12.60
N GLU A 59 1.59 17.12 13.51
CA GLU A 59 2.65 17.85 14.22
C GLU A 59 3.46 16.97 15.18
N ASP A 60 2.82 15.95 15.76
CA ASP A 60 3.45 15.00 16.69
C ASP A 60 3.91 13.71 15.99
N TYR A 61 3.81 13.63 14.67
CA TYR A 61 4.10 12.41 13.94
C TYR A 61 5.60 12.07 13.91
N ASP A 62 5.97 10.96 14.57
CA ASP A 62 7.25 10.29 14.39
C ASP A 62 7.10 8.97 13.62
N ARG A 63 7.87 8.84 12.53
CA ARG A 63 7.92 7.66 11.67
C ARG A 63 8.35 6.40 12.42
N ALA A 64 9.19 6.52 13.45
CA ALA A 64 9.72 5.36 14.16
C ALA A 64 8.72 4.77 15.17
N SER A 65 7.86 5.59 15.78
CA SER A 65 6.96 5.18 16.86
C SER A 65 5.49 5.03 16.44
N HIS A 66 5.02 5.76 15.42
CA HIS A 66 3.60 5.87 15.11
C HIS A 66 3.15 5.05 13.90
N ARG A 67 3.99 4.12 13.43
CA ARG A 67 3.66 3.19 12.35
C ARG A 67 3.34 1.81 12.89
N THR A 68 2.39 1.13 12.26
CA THR A 68 2.17 -0.30 12.51
C THR A 68 3.30 -1.14 11.90
N ASP A 69 3.41 -2.41 12.28
CA ASP A 69 4.34 -3.36 11.64
C ASP A 69 4.08 -3.53 10.13
N MET A 70 2.88 -3.19 9.66
CA MET A 70 2.51 -3.15 8.24
C MET A 70 2.85 -1.83 7.56
N GLY A 71 3.34 -0.84 8.30
CA GLY A 71 3.71 0.47 7.79
C GLY A 71 2.55 1.46 7.64
N GLU A 72 1.36 1.09 8.12
CA GLU A 72 0.17 1.92 8.14
C GLU A 72 0.26 2.99 9.24
N VAL A 73 -0.41 4.11 8.99
CA VAL A 73 -0.52 5.25 9.91
C VAL A 73 -1.93 5.84 9.84
N ASN A 74 -2.36 6.51 10.92
CA ASN A 74 -3.60 7.26 10.95
C ASN A 74 -3.30 8.67 11.47
N LEU A 75 -3.32 9.65 10.57
CA LEU A 75 -2.87 11.01 10.83
C LEU A 75 -4.05 11.97 10.83
N ARG A 76 -4.10 12.86 11.82
CA ARG A 76 -5.01 14.00 11.80
C ARG A 76 -4.26 15.22 11.30
N ALA A 77 -4.71 15.75 10.17
CA ALA A 77 -4.08 16.87 9.49
C ALA A 77 -5.14 17.76 8.83
N GLN A 78 -4.77 19.01 8.58
CA GLN A 78 -5.54 19.88 7.71
C GLN A 78 -5.11 19.67 6.25
N LEU A 79 -6.07 19.65 5.33
CA LEU A 79 -5.80 19.57 3.89
C LEU A 79 -6.02 20.91 3.20
N ASP A 80 -5.08 21.30 2.35
CA ASP A 80 -5.24 22.44 1.45
C ASP A 80 -5.62 21.99 0.03
N PHE A 81 -6.92 21.95 -0.23
CA PHE A 81 -7.46 21.64 -1.55
C PHE A 81 -7.34 22.80 -2.55
N SER A 82 -6.89 23.99 -2.14
CA SER A 82 -6.61 25.08 -3.08
C SER A 82 -5.28 24.90 -3.82
N MET A 83 -4.40 24.04 -3.27
CA MET A 83 -3.09 23.69 -3.81
C MET A 83 -3.01 22.21 -4.17
N ASP A 84 -4.08 21.64 -4.70
CA ASP A 84 -4.09 20.27 -5.19
C ASP A 84 -3.38 20.13 -6.55
N TYR A 85 -2.60 19.08 -6.72
CA TYR A 85 -1.90 18.80 -7.98
C TYR A 85 -2.28 17.43 -8.50
N GLN A 86 -2.71 17.40 -9.75
CA GLN A 86 -2.96 16.17 -10.49
C GLN A 86 -1.63 15.63 -11.03
N LEU A 87 -1.24 14.48 -10.52
CA LEU A 87 -0.01 13.80 -10.90
C LEU A 87 -0.30 12.58 -11.76
N THR A 88 0.67 12.29 -12.62
CA THR A 88 0.73 11.04 -13.38
C THR A 88 1.97 10.29 -12.92
N LEU A 89 1.76 9.17 -12.23
CA LEU A 89 2.81 8.30 -11.73
C LEU A 89 3.21 7.32 -12.83
N GLU A 90 4.49 7.35 -13.18
CA GLU A 90 5.06 6.44 -14.16
C GLU A 90 5.45 5.13 -13.46
N GLY A 91 4.61 4.11 -13.60
CA GLY A 91 4.91 2.74 -13.17
C GLY A 91 5.52 1.91 -14.29
N SER A 92 6.19 0.80 -13.95
CA SER A 92 6.83 -0.09 -14.92
C SER A 92 5.85 -0.79 -15.88
N SER A 93 4.55 -0.81 -15.56
CA SER A 93 3.50 -1.51 -16.32
C SER A 93 2.21 -0.71 -16.50
N SER A 94 2.02 0.39 -15.79
CA SER A 94 0.85 1.26 -15.92
C SER A 94 1.20 2.71 -15.61
N THR A 95 0.45 3.61 -16.23
CA THR A 95 0.43 5.03 -15.92
C THR A 95 -0.72 5.26 -14.96
N ASP A 96 -0.41 5.46 -13.67
CA ASP A 96 -1.43 5.62 -12.64
C ASP A 96 -1.62 7.11 -12.35
N ARG A 97 -2.87 7.56 -12.21
CA ARG A 97 -3.16 8.94 -11.81
C ARG A 97 -3.14 9.04 -10.28
N ALA A 98 -2.66 10.16 -9.77
CA ALA A 98 -2.63 10.45 -8.34
C ALA A 98 -3.02 11.89 -8.07
N LEU A 99 -3.69 12.15 -6.94
CA LEU A 99 -3.91 13.50 -6.45
C LEU A 99 -2.95 13.80 -5.31
N MET A 100 -2.18 14.87 -5.46
CA MET A 100 -1.28 15.38 -4.43
C MET A 100 -1.94 16.54 -3.71
N VAL A 101 -2.08 16.44 -2.39
CA VAL A 101 -2.65 17.50 -1.56
C VAL A 101 -1.70 17.80 -0.40
N PRO A 102 -1.31 19.06 -0.17
CA PRO A 102 -0.50 19.43 0.99
C PRO A 102 -1.18 19.08 2.32
N LEU A 103 -0.39 18.55 3.24
CA LEU A 103 -0.76 18.33 4.63
C LEU A 103 -0.26 19.49 5.47
N LEU A 104 -1.19 20.11 6.18
CA LEU A 104 -0.94 21.23 7.07
C LEU A 104 -1.14 20.82 8.53
N GLU A 105 -0.41 21.48 9.43
CA GLU A 105 -0.65 21.42 10.88
C GLU A 105 -2.07 21.87 11.22
N VAL A 106 -2.62 21.31 12.30
CA VAL A 106 -4.02 21.56 12.67
C VAL A 106 -4.16 22.93 13.32
N GLU A 107 -3.19 23.36 14.12
CA GLU A 107 -3.24 24.62 14.85
C GLU A 107 -2.72 25.82 14.05
N THR A 108 -1.62 25.65 13.32
CA THR A 108 -0.89 26.77 12.67
C THR A 108 -1.21 26.91 11.17
N GLY A 109 -1.70 25.84 10.52
CA GLY A 109 -1.85 25.78 9.07
C GLY A 109 -0.52 25.73 8.30
N GLU A 110 0.62 25.49 8.98
CA GLU A 110 1.91 25.38 8.31
C GLU A 110 2.05 24.05 7.54
N PRO A 111 2.65 24.06 6.33
CA PRO A 111 2.82 22.86 5.52
C PRO A 111 3.92 21.95 6.07
N VAL A 112 3.53 20.71 6.42
CA VAL A 112 4.40 19.71 7.04
C VAL A 112 4.59 18.46 6.20
N GLY A 113 3.74 18.26 5.18
CA GLY A 113 3.85 17.09 4.33
C GLY A 113 2.94 17.12 3.12
N ILE A 114 2.84 15.97 2.48
CA ILE A 114 2.04 15.77 1.28
C ILE A 114 1.28 14.45 1.40
N ALA A 115 -0.03 14.49 1.18
CA ALA A 115 -0.85 13.31 0.95
C ALA A 115 -0.89 13.01 -0.54
N LEU A 116 -0.64 11.74 -0.88
CA LEU A 116 -0.82 11.21 -2.23
C LEU A 116 -2.00 10.25 -2.21
N PHE A 117 -3.09 10.66 -2.83
CA PHE A 117 -4.24 9.81 -3.02
C PHE A 117 -4.11 9.05 -4.35
N THR A 118 -4.10 7.73 -4.28
CA THR A 118 -3.97 6.85 -5.43
C THR A 118 -5.01 5.72 -5.34
N THR A 119 -5.48 5.25 -6.49
CA THR A 119 -6.33 4.05 -6.59
C THR A 119 -5.99 3.32 -7.89
N ARG A 120 -6.24 2.01 -7.97
CA ARG A 120 -6.17 1.29 -9.25
C ARG A 120 -7.28 1.85 -10.17
N ASN A 121 -6.89 2.42 -11.30
CA ASN A 121 -7.74 3.14 -12.26
C ASN A 121 -8.32 4.48 -11.77
N PHE A 122 -7.64 5.15 -10.84
CA PHE A 122 -8.07 6.45 -10.33
C PHE A 122 -8.47 7.42 -11.46
N GLN A 123 -9.73 7.85 -11.47
CA GLN A 123 -10.14 9.05 -12.19
C GLN A 123 -10.21 10.21 -11.22
N PHE A 124 -9.78 11.39 -11.65
CA PHE A 124 -9.86 12.60 -10.83
C PHE A 124 -11.32 12.94 -10.44
N GLU A 125 -12.28 12.48 -11.25
CA GLU A 125 -13.72 12.58 -11.01
C GLU A 125 -14.21 11.69 -9.87
N ASP A 126 -13.46 10.64 -9.49
CA ASP A 126 -13.85 9.70 -8.43
C ASP A 126 -13.65 10.28 -7.03
N MET A 127 -12.88 11.36 -6.90
CA MET A 127 -12.62 12.02 -5.63
C MET A 127 -13.58 13.18 -5.45
N GLU A 128 -14.83 12.89 -5.07
CA GLU A 128 -15.81 13.94 -4.76
C GLU A 128 -15.36 14.73 -3.52
N PRO A 129 -15.00 16.03 -3.66
CA PRO A 129 -14.55 16.83 -2.52
C PRO A 129 -15.60 16.91 -1.41
N MET A 130 -16.89 16.81 -1.78
CA MET A 130 -18.01 16.75 -0.84
C MET A 130 -17.99 15.49 0.06
N ALA A 131 -17.55 14.34 -0.47
CA ALA A 131 -17.45 13.11 0.30
C ALA A 131 -16.31 13.16 1.34
N LEU A 132 -15.23 13.88 1.03
CA LEU A 132 -14.15 14.16 1.97
C LEU A 132 -14.58 15.17 3.03
N LEU A 133 -15.28 16.24 2.64
CA LEU A 133 -15.82 17.22 3.58
C LEU A 133 -16.84 16.62 4.55
N ALA A 134 -17.64 15.65 4.11
CA ALA A 134 -18.56 14.93 4.99
C ALA A 134 -17.84 14.10 6.08
N LYS A 135 -16.57 13.75 5.87
CA LYS A 135 -15.70 13.07 6.84
C LYS A 135 -14.84 14.03 7.66
N SER A 136 -14.95 15.34 7.42
CA SER A 136 -14.19 16.34 8.17
C SER A 136 -14.59 16.33 9.64
N GLN A 137 -13.58 16.41 10.51
CA GLN A 137 -13.79 16.58 11.94
C GLN A 137 -13.99 18.06 12.32
N GLY A 138 -13.74 18.95 11.37
CA GLY A 138 -13.86 20.39 11.52
C GLY A 138 -13.15 21.11 10.38
N PHE A 139 -13.08 22.44 10.49
CA PHE A 139 -12.32 23.30 9.60
C PHE A 139 -11.32 24.09 10.43
N GLY A 140 -10.06 24.06 10.03
CA GLY A 140 -9.04 24.95 10.58
C GLY A 140 -8.94 26.23 9.74
N GLU A 141 -7.77 26.88 9.79
CA GLU A 141 -7.55 28.16 9.11
C GLU A 141 -7.60 28.07 7.57
N VAL A 142 -7.00 27.04 6.98
CA VAL A 142 -6.88 26.90 5.52
C VAL A 142 -7.95 26.00 4.89
N GLY A 143 -8.30 24.90 5.54
CA GLY A 143 -9.16 23.86 4.98
C GLY A 143 -9.72 22.86 6.00
N PRO A 144 -10.36 21.77 5.53
CA PRO A 144 -10.94 20.76 6.41
C PRO A 144 -9.86 19.97 7.14
N ILE A 145 -10.16 19.63 8.40
CA ILE A 145 -9.35 18.74 9.23
C ILE A 145 -9.89 17.32 9.07
N LEU A 146 -9.02 16.39 8.68
CA LEU A 146 -9.38 15.02 8.34
C LEU A 146 -8.47 14.02 9.06
N ASN A 147 -9.04 12.86 9.40
CA ASN A 147 -8.27 11.69 9.79
C ASN A 147 -7.96 10.86 8.55
N LEU A 148 -6.68 10.79 8.22
CA LEU A 148 -6.12 10.18 7.04
C LEU A 148 -5.45 8.87 7.43
N ASN A 149 -6.04 7.77 6.98
CA ASN A 149 -5.41 6.45 7.07
C ASN A 149 -4.68 6.14 5.76
N GLY A 150 -3.44 5.68 5.86
CA GLY A 150 -2.63 5.32 4.71
C GLY A 150 -1.28 4.75 5.11
N GLU A 151 -0.35 4.72 4.16
CA GLU A 151 1.02 4.26 4.37
C GLU A 151 2.00 5.41 4.09
N THR A 152 3.13 5.44 4.80
CA THR A 152 4.17 6.43 4.50
C THR A 152 5.12 5.92 3.41
N GLY A 153 5.18 6.65 2.30
CA GLY A 153 6.16 6.45 1.24
C GLY A 153 7.36 7.40 1.35
N THR A 154 8.36 7.14 0.52
CA THR A 154 9.36 8.14 0.11
C THR A 154 9.18 8.34 -1.38
N LEU A 155 9.03 9.60 -1.81
CA LEU A 155 9.05 9.98 -3.21
C LEU A 155 10.44 9.74 -3.81
#